data_AF-A0A534BAH8-F1
#
_entry.id   AF-A0A534BAH8-F1
#
_cell.length_a   1.000
_cell.length_b   1.000
_cell.length_c   1.000
_cell.angle_alpha   90.00
_cell.angle_beta   90.00
_cell.angle_gamma   90.00
#
_symmetry.space_group_name_H-M   'P 1'
#
loop_
_entity.id
_entity.type
_entity.pdbx_description
1 polymer ?
#
loop_
_entity_poly.entity_id
_entity_poly.type
_entity_poly.pdbx_seq_one_letter_code
_entity_poly.pdbx_strand_id
1 'polypeptide(L)'
;PASYSTTTAGPRRRLMNPDPYPGFLMSYNTCRPMSRGSIHLRSSDPLMSPAIVPNSLATDADVRDVYDGARVVRRIAAAAPLAEVTESEREPGPRVQSDGDVLADFRRRAGTVFHPCGTCAMGADPRTSVVDPRLRVHGVTGLRVVDASIFPNITSGNLNCPTIMVAEKAADLILEDSSGPVA
;
A
#
# COMPACT_ATOMS: atom_id res chain seq x y z
N PRO A 1 6.33 -13.60 15.98
CA PRO A 1 7.73 -13.43 15.49
C PRO A 1 7.99 -11.95 15.22
N ALA A 2 8.95 -11.36 15.94
CA ALA A 2 9.46 -10.02 15.67
C ALA A 2 10.11 -9.95 14.28
N SER A 3 10.58 -11.07 13.75
CA SER A 3 10.95 -11.22 12.34
C SER A 3 9.71 -11.55 11.48
N TYR A 4 9.28 -10.61 10.64
CA TYR A 4 8.51 -10.96 9.42
C TYR A 4 9.43 -11.65 8.39
N SER A 5 10.29 -12.56 8.83
CA SER A 5 11.18 -13.27 7.93
C SER A 5 10.36 -14.18 7.04
N THR A 6 10.44 -13.95 5.74
CA THR A 6 9.86 -14.81 4.71
C THR A 6 10.76 -16.01 4.39
N THR A 7 11.87 -16.22 5.12
CA THR A 7 12.76 -17.37 4.91
C THR A 7 12.06 -18.67 5.32
N THR A 8 11.25 -19.20 4.41
CA THR A 8 10.92 -20.61 4.33
C THR A 8 11.47 -21.13 3.01
N ALA A 9 12.59 -21.86 3.08
CA ALA A 9 12.90 -22.83 2.06
C ALA A 9 11.82 -23.93 2.14
N GLY A 10 10.76 -23.81 1.34
CA GLY A 10 9.68 -24.82 1.24
C GLY A 10 8.27 -24.25 1.04
N PRO A 11 7.30 -25.09 0.62
CA PRO A 11 5.97 -24.67 0.15
C PRO A 11 4.98 -24.23 1.25
N ARG A 12 5.40 -24.14 2.52
CA ARG A 12 4.54 -23.75 3.65
C ARG A 12 5.22 -22.72 4.55
N ARG A 13 4.56 -21.58 4.74
CA ARG A 13 4.88 -20.57 5.77
C ARG A 13 4.75 -21.21 7.15
N ARG A 14 5.85 -21.36 7.90
CA ARG A 14 5.81 -21.79 9.31
C ARG A 14 5.33 -20.61 10.17
N LEU A 15 4.02 -20.47 10.30
CA LEU A 15 3.36 -19.43 11.11
C LEU A 15 3.78 -19.44 12.60
N MET A 16 4.41 -20.51 13.10
CA MET A 16 4.66 -20.77 14.52
C MET A 16 6.13 -21.01 14.86
N ASN A 17 7.08 -20.28 14.26
CA ASN A 17 8.45 -20.23 14.75
C ASN A 17 8.76 -18.83 15.32
N PRO A 18 8.40 -18.54 16.59
CA PRO A 18 8.74 -17.27 17.21
C PRO A 18 10.27 -17.13 17.31
N ASP A 19 10.75 -15.90 17.26
CA ASP A 19 12.17 -15.63 17.53
C ASP A 19 12.50 -16.11 18.96
N PRO A 20 13.71 -16.66 19.20
CA PRO A 20 14.09 -17.22 20.50
C PRO A 20 14.34 -16.15 21.59
N TYR A 21 14.02 -14.89 21.32
CA TYR A 21 14.24 -13.74 22.19
C TYR A 21 13.04 -12.78 22.11
N PRO A 22 12.73 -12.03 23.18
CA PRO A 22 11.74 -10.97 23.14
C PRO A 22 12.21 -9.83 22.24
N GLY A 23 11.29 -9.23 21.49
CA GLY A 23 11.62 -8.12 20.62
C GLY A 23 10.37 -7.49 20.02
N PHE A 24 10.58 -6.35 19.37
CA PHE A 24 9.55 -5.63 18.65
C PHE A 24 10.10 -5.18 17.30
N LEU A 25 9.20 -4.79 16.40
CA LEU A 25 9.54 -4.31 15.06
C LEU A 25 8.94 -2.93 14.89
N MET A 26 9.77 -1.98 14.48
CA MET A 26 9.33 -0.67 14.03
C MET A 26 9.45 -0.64 12.52
N SER A 27 8.38 -0.24 11.84
CA SER A 27 8.34 -0.09 10.39
C SER A 27 7.86 1.30 10.04
N TYR A 28 8.26 1.73 8.85
CA TYR A 28 7.81 2.97 8.25
C TYR A 28 7.49 2.71 6.79
N ASN A 29 6.56 3.50 6.25
CA ASN A 29 6.25 3.55 4.84
C ASN A 29 5.82 4.97 4.49
N THR A 30 6.03 5.38 3.24
CA THR A 30 5.40 6.60 2.76
C THR A 30 3.88 6.40 2.71
N CYS A 31 3.14 7.34 3.29
CA CYS A 31 1.67 7.31 3.31
C CYS A 31 1.05 7.99 2.09
N ARG A 32 1.86 8.72 1.31
CA ARG A 32 1.46 9.38 0.05
C ARG A 32 2.58 9.26 -0.98
N PRO A 33 2.91 8.02 -1.42
CA PRO A 33 3.90 7.82 -2.46
C PRO A 33 3.55 8.59 -3.73
N MET A 34 4.58 9.15 -4.35
CA MET A 34 4.49 9.79 -5.66
C MET A 34 4.66 8.78 -6.81
N SER A 35 5.36 7.66 -6.57
CA SER A 35 5.42 6.55 -7.52
C SER A 35 4.02 6.12 -7.95
N ARG A 36 3.91 5.76 -9.23
CA ARG A 36 2.71 5.17 -9.82
C ARG A 36 3.09 3.91 -10.56
N GLY A 37 2.36 2.85 -10.24
CA GLY A 37 2.47 1.55 -10.89
C GLY A 37 1.34 1.29 -11.87
N SER A 38 1.27 0.06 -12.35
CA SER A 38 0.21 -0.39 -13.24
C SER A 38 -0.18 -1.85 -13.01
N ILE A 39 -1.39 -2.18 -13.46
CA ILE A 39 -1.93 -3.54 -13.52
C ILE A 39 -2.52 -3.77 -14.91
N HIS A 40 -2.07 -4.82 -15.59
CA HIS A 40 -2.48 -5.10 -16.98
C HIS A 40 -2.68 -6.59 -17.23
N LEU A 41 -3.57 -6.89 -18.18
CA LEU A 41 -3.75 -8.24 -18.70
C LEU A 41 -2.44 -8.73 -19.35
N ARG A 42 -2.16 -10.03 -19.20
CA ARG A 42 -1.02 -10.71 -19.86
C ARG A 42 -1.46 -11.67 -20.96
N SER A 43 -2.76 -11.93 -21.03
CA SER A 43 -3.40 -12.92 -21.89
C SER A 43 -4.85 -12.51 -22.12
N SER A 44 -5.49 -13.10 -23.12
CA SER A 44 -6.95 -13.04 -23.31
C SER A 44 -7.72 -13.96 -22.36
N ASP A 45 -7.05 -14.89 -21.66
CA ASP A 45 -7.67 -15.71 -20.62
C ASP A 45 -7.92 -14.88 -19.35
N PRO A 46 -9.18 -14.63 -18.95
CA PRO A 46 -9.50 -13.81 -17.79
C PRO A 46 -9.14 -14.47 -16.45
N LEU A 47 -8.84 -15.77 -16.42
CA LEU A 47 -8.42 -16.49 -15.21
C LEU A 47 -6.91 -16.41 -14.96
N MET A 48 -6.13 -15.92 -15.93
CA MET A 48 -4.70 -15.74 -15.78
C MET A 48 -4.39 -14.52 -14.92
N SER A 49 -3.47 -14.67 -13.96
CA SER A 49 -3.05 -13.54 -13.12
C SER A 49 -2.47 -12.38 -13.94
N PRO A 50 -2.83 -11.13 -13.63
CA PRO A 50 -2.35 -9.96 -14.36
C PRO A 50 -0.87 -9.68 -14.08
N ALA A 51 -0.26 -8.85 -14.92
CA ALA A 51 1.03 -8.23 -14.62
C ALA A 51 0.79 -7.08 -13.64
N ILE A 52 1.45 -7.10 -12.48
CA ILE A 52 1.37 -6.05 -11.47
C ILE A 52 2.77 -5.46 -11.33
N VAL A 53 2.91 -4.18 -11.64
CA VAL A 53 4.16 -3.44 -11.52
C VAL A 53 3.93 -2.23 -10.61
N PRO A 54 4.23 -2.32 -9.30
CA PRO A 54 4.02 -1.21 -8.37
C PRO A 54 4.87 0.02 -8.68
N ASN A 55 6.02 -0.19 -9.36
CA ASN A 55 6.98 0.85 -9.72
C ASN A 55 7.45 1.67 -8.48
N SER A 56 7.66 0.98 -7.37
CA SER A 56 8.08 1.57 -6.09
C SER A 56 9.45 2.25 -6.21
N LEU A 57 9.63 3.37 -5.52
CA LEU A 57 10.89 4.14 -5.49
C LEU A 57 11.32 4.68 -6.87
N ALA A 58 10.36 4.93 -7.76
CA ALA A 58 10.59 5.49 -9.09
C ALA A 58 10.71 7.03 -9.08
N THR A 59 10.48 7.67 -7.93
CA THR A 59 10.60 9.12 -7.76
C THR A 59 11.63 9.44 -6.67
N ASP A 60 12.33 10.56 -6.84
CA ASP A 60 13.30 11.06 -5.85
C ASP A 60 12.62 11.37 -4.51
N ALA A 61 11.35 11.79 -4.53
CA ALA A 61 10.58 12.04 -3.32
C ALA A 61 10.40 10.75 -2.50
N ASP A 62 9.96 9.66 -3.14
CA ASP A 62 9.79 8.38 -2.45
C ASP A 62 11.13 7.80 -1.96
N VAL A 63 12.22 8.05 -2.69
CA VAL A 63 13.57 7.67 -2.24
C VAL A 63 14.00 8.48 -1.01
N ARG A 64 13.68 9.79 -0.95
CA ARG A 64 13.97 10.62 0.22
C ARG A 64 13.18 10.20 1.46
N ASP A 65 11.90 9.86 1.27
CA ASP A 65 11.03 9.35 2.34
C ASP A 65 11.62 8.10 3.02
N VAL A 66 12.38 7.27 2.29
CA VAL A 66 13.08 6.12 2.86
C VAL A 66 14.14 6.55 3.87
N TYR A 67 14.98 7.54 3.52
CA TYR A 67 16.03 8.04 4.41
C TYR A 67 15.45 8.71 5.66
N ASP A 68 14.45 9.57 5.46
CA ASP A 68 13.87 10.32 6.55
C ASP A 68 13.06 9.41 7.48
N GLY A 69 12.34 8.43 6.93
CA GLY A 69 11.68 7.38 7.71
C GLY A 69 12.65 6.59 8.58
N ALA A 70 13.78 6.15 8.03
CA ALA A 70 14.81 5.44 8.78
C ALA A 70 15.39 6.29 9.94
N ARG A 71 15.67 7.57 9.67
CA ARG A 71 16.19 8.51 10.68
C ARG A 71 15.17 8.75 11.80
N VAL A 72 13.90 8.92 11.46
CA VAL A 72 12.82 9.12 12.45
C VAL A 72 12.65 7.88 13.32
N VAL A 73 12.58 6.68 12.72
CA VAL A 73 12.41 5.43 13.47
C VAL A 73 13.58 5.20 14.43
N ARG A 74 14.83 5.40 13.98
CA ARG A 74 16.01 5.29 14.86
C ARG A 74 16.00 6.33 15.98
N ARG A 75 15.56 7.56 15.71
CA ARG A 75 15.44 8.61 16.74
C ARG A 75 14.41 8.22 17.80
N ILE A 76 13.28 7.66 17.40
CA ILE A 76 12.25 7.16 18.33
C ILE A 76 12.80 5.98 19.14
N ALA A 77 13.48 5.03 18.48
CA ALA A 77 14.11 3.89 19.14
C ALA A 77 15.16 4.28 20.19
N ALA A 78 15.91 5.36 19.93
CA ALA A 78 16.93 5.88 20.83
C ALA A 78 16.39 6.77 21.96
N ALA A 79 15.09 7.07 21.98
CA ALA A 79 14.47 7.89 23.03
C ALA A 79 13.95 7.01 24.19
N ALA A 80 14.00 7.53 25.41
CA ALA A 80 13.33 6.92 26.55
C ALA A 80 11.80 6.97 26.36
N PRO A 81 11.05 5.95 26.83
CA PRO A 81 11.51 4.76 27.55
C PRO A 81 11.96 3.61 26.62
N LEU A 82 11.84 3.77 25.30
CA LEU A 82 12.11 2.69 24.35
C LEU A 82 13.58 2.26 24.39
N ALA A 83 14.50 3.21 24.49
CA ALA A 83 15.93 2.93 24.63
C ALA A 83 16.26 2.14 25.91
N GLU A 84 15.49 2.31 26.99
CA GLU A 84 15.75 1.63 28.27
C GLU A 84 15.40 0.13 28.22
N VAL A 85 14.52 -0.25 27.30
CA VAL A 85 14.07 -1.64 27.10
C VAL A 85 14.61 -2.28 25.81
N THR A 86 15.47 -1.57 25.08
CA THR A 86 16.02 -2.04 23.80
C THR A 86 17.48 -2.45 23.98
N GLU A 87 17.78 -3.74 23.82
CA GLU A 87 19.14 -4.25 23.89
C GLU A 87 19.99 -3.80 22.68
N SER A 88 19.48 -4.00 21.46
CA SER A 88 20.18 -3.61 20.24
C SER A 88 19.26 -3.54 19.01
N GLU A 89 19.68 -2.75 18.01
CA GLU A 89 19.07 -2.78 16.67
C GLU A 89 19.61 -3.99 15.88
N ARG A 90 18.74 -4.93 15.53
CA ARG A 90 19.13 -6.14 14.78
C ARG A 90 19.17 -5.91 13.27
N GLU A 91 18.10 -5.35 12.72
CA GLU A 91 17.93 -5.08 11.29
C GLU A 91 17.45 -3.64 11.10
N PRO A 92 18.05 -2.84 10.20
CA PRO A 92 19.22 -3.15 9.38
C PRO A 92 20.56 -3.23 10.15
N GLY A 93 20.55 -2.80 11.40
CA GLY A 93 21.69 -2.90 12.31
C GLY A 93 22.66 -1.71 12.21
N PRO A 94 23.61 -1.62 13.14
CA PRO A 94 24.41 -0.41 13.37
C PRO A 94 25.41 -0.09 12.26
N ARG A 95 25.65 -1.00 11.30
CA ARG A 95 26.57 -0.77 10.17
C ARG A 95 25.93 -0.01 9.02
N VAL A 96 24.60 0.03 8.95
CA VAL A 96 23.86 0.74 7.90
C VAL A 96 23.69 2.19 8.35
N GLN A 97 24.55 3.08 7.89
CA GLN A 97 24.60 4.48 8.37
C GLN A 97 24.40 5.50 7.26
N SER A 98 24.97 5.27 6.07
CA SER A 98 24.80 6.20 4.96
C SER A 98 23.41 6.05 4.33
N ASP A 99 22.93 7.12 3.68
CA ASP A 99 21.69 7.07 2.91
C ASP A 99 21.75 5.94 1.87
N GLY A 100 22.89 5.77 1.18
CA GLY A 100 23.10 4.67 0.24
C GLY A 100 22.90 3.27 0.85
N ASP A 101 23.44 3.05 2.06
CA ASP A 101 23.26 1.78 2.78
C ASP A 101 21.79 1.55 3.16
N VAL A 102 21.12 2.60 3.63
CA VAL A 102 19.71 2.56 4.02
C VAL A 102 18.83 2.22 2.82
N LEU A 103 19.05 2.84 1.66
CA LEU A 103 18.29 2.52 0.44
C LEU A 103 18.55 1.09 -0.03
N ALA A 104 19.81 0.64 -0.02
CA ALA A 104 20.18 -0.71 -0.42
C ALA A 104 19.51 -1.76 0.49
N ASP A 105 19.48 -1.51 1.79
CA ASP A 105 18.76 -2.33 2.75
C ASP A 105 17.24 -2.31 2.54
N PHE A 106 16.67 -1.12 2.38
CA PHE A 106 15.24 -0.95 2.12
C PHE A 106 14.81 -1.71 0.86
N ARG A 107 15.56 -1.58 -0.24
CA ARG A 107 15.30 -2.34 -1.49
C ARG A 107 15.37 -3.86 -1.30
N ARG A 108 16.21 -4.34 -0.39
CA ARG A 108 16.38 -5.78 -0.12
C ARG A 108 15.23 -6.35 0.71
N ARG A 109 14.66 -5.57 1.64
CA ARG A 109 13.75 -6.09 2.68
C ARG A 109 12.33 -5.52 2.63
N ALA A 110 12.12 -4.38 1.99
CA ALA A 110 10.83 -3.73 1.99
C ALA A 110 9.78 -4.61 1.30
N GLY A 111 8.57 -4.57 1.85
CA GLY A 111 7.39 -5.23 1.30
C GLY A 111 6.24 -4.24 1.20
N THR A 112 5.06 -4.77 0.88
CA THR A 112 3.83 -3.99 0.87
C THR A 112 3.10 -4.12 2.21
N VAL A 113 2.43 -3.04 2.62
CA VAL A 113 1.41 -3.07 3.69
C VAL A 113 0.02 -3.49 3.15
N PHE A 114 -0.03 -4.00 1.91
CA PHE A 114 -1.21 -4.56 1.26
C PHE A 114 -2.34 -3.54 0.99
N HIS A 115 -1.97 -2.34 0.53
CA HIS A 115 -2.91 -1.29 0.15
C HIS A 115 -2.81 -0.84 -1.33
N PRO A 116 -2.91 -1.75 -2.33
CA PRO A 116 -3.02 -1.33 -3.73
C PRO A 116 -4.34 -0.58 -3.97
N CYS A 117 -4.30 0.52 -4.72
CA CYS A 117 -5.46 1.36 -5.03
C CYS A 117 -5.26 2.18 -6.31
N GLY A 118 -6.30 2.88 -6.75
CA GLY A 118 -6.22 3.92 -7.78
C GLY A 118 -6.12 3.44 -9.23
N THR A 119 -6.30 2.13 -9.49
CA THR A 119 -6.20 1.57 -10.85
C THR A 119 -7.43 1.86 -11.73
N CYS A 120 -8.55 2.27 -11.14
CA CYS A 120 -9.74 2.76 -11.82
C CYS A 120 -10.18 4.12 -11.25
N ALA A 121 -9.21 5.05 -11.14
CA ALA A 121 -9.37 6.31 -10.44
C ALA A 121 -10.65 7.07 -10.82
N MET A 122 -11.32 7.63 -9.80
CA MET A 122 -12.47 8.50 -9.93
C MET A 122 -12.07 9.91 -10.35
N GLY A 123 -12.83 10.53 -11.26
CA GLY A 123 -12.59 11.89 -11.71
C GLY A 123 -13.62 12.40 -12.72
N ALA A 124 -13.66 13.71 -12.92
CA ALA A 124 -14.59 14.33 -13.87
C ALA A 124 -14.13 14.21 -15.34
N ASP A 125 -12.82 14.13 -15.60
CA ASP A 125 -12.26 14.03 -16.96
C ASP A 125 -12.06 12.55 -17.36
N PRO A 126 -12.80 12.03 -18.35
CA PRO A 126 -12.65 10.64 -18.82
C PRO A 126 -11.27 10.35 -19.45
N ARG A 127 -10.46 11.37 -19.77
CA ARG A 127 -9.09 11.17 -20.29
C ARG A 127 -8.10 10.80 -19.19
N THR A 128 -8.42 11.11 -17.93
CA THR A 128 -7.52 10.91 -16.77
C THR A 128 -8.16 10.10 -15.65
N SER A 129 -9.37 9.58 -15.85
CA SER A 129 -10.13 8.81 -14.86
C SER A 129 -10.95 7.73 -15.54
N VAL A 130 -11.29 6.69 -14.77
CA VAL A 130 -12.07 5.53 -15.25
C VAL A 130 -13.53 5.67 -14.87
N VAL A 131 -13.82 6.22 -13.69
CA VAL A 131 -15.18 6.45 -13.21
C VAL A 131 -15.46 7.93 -12.93
N ASP A 132 -16.70 8.35 -13.12
CA ASP A 132 -17.17 9.68 -12.76
C ASP A 132 -17.33 9.85 -11.23
N PRO A 133 -17.60 11.06 -10.70
CA PRO A 133 -17.84 11.27 -9.27
C PRO A 133 -19.05 10.52 -8.68
N ARG A 134 -19.88 9.89 -9.52
CA ARG A 134 -20.98 8.99 -9.12
C ARG A 134 -20.61 7.51 -9.30
N LEU A 135 -19.32 7.22 -9.50
CA LEU A 135 -18.72 5.89 -9.62
C LEU A 135 -19.09 5.13 -10.89
N ARG A 136 -19.64 5.81 -11.90
CA ARG A 136 -20.05 5.22 -13.17
C ARG A 136 -18.87 5.16 -14.12
N VAL A 137 -18.72 4.05 -14.83
CA VAL A 137 -17.66 3.93 -15.84
C VAL A 137 -17.95 4.88 -17.00
N HIS A 138 -16.96 5.70 -17.35
CA HIS A 138 -17.10 6.65 -18.45
C HIS A 138 -17.41 5.93 -19.76
N GLY A 139 -18.44 6.39 -20.48
CA GLY A 139 -18.85 5.82 -21.77
C GLY A 139 -19.58 4.47 -21.70
N VAL A 140 -19.86 3.94 -20.51
CA VAL A 140 -20.60 2.68 -20.32
C VAL A 140 -21.81 2.88 -19.42
N THR A 141 -23.00 2.62 -19.97
CA THR A 141 -24.25 2.72 -19.21
C THR A 141 -24.44 1.50 -18.32
N GLY A 142 -24.94 1.70 -17.10
CA GLY A 142 -25.30 0.62 -16.19
C GLY A 142 -24.13 -0.10 -15.51
N LEU A 143 -22.90 0.44 -15.62
CA LEU A 143 -21.70 -0.13 -15.00
C LEU A 143 -21.05 0.84 -14.01
N ARG A 144 -20.68 0.34 -12.84
CA ARG A 144 -19.93 1.07 -11.80
C ARG A 144 -18.75 0.25 -11.29
N VAL A 145 -17.76 0.94 -10.73
CA VAL A 145 -16.66 0.33 -9.95
C VAL A 145 -16.76 0.83 -8.52
N VAL A 146 -16.76 -0.08 -7.54
CA VAL A 146 -16.96 0.23 -6.12
C VAL A 146 -15.98 -0.56 -5.28
N ASP A 147 -14.74 -0.11 -5.21
CA ASP A 147 -13.67 -0.69 -4.38
C ASP A 147 -12.52 0.32 -4.18
N ALA A 148 -11.37 -0.11 -3.67
CA ALA A 148 -10.20 0.76 -3.50
C ALA A 148 -9.59 1.28 -4.80
N SER A 149 -9.90 0.68 -5.96
CA SER A 149 -9.35 1.09 -7.25
C SER A 149 -9.82 2.49 -7.67
N ILE A 150 -10.94 2.97 -7.13
CA ILE A 150 -11.50 4.28 -7.49
C ILE A 150 -10.80 5.45 -6.81
N PHE A 151 -9.96 5.21 -5.80
CA PHE A 151 -9.31 6.30 -5.08
C PHE A 151 -8.37 7.09 -6.00
N PRO A 152 -8.60 8.40 -6.23
CA PRO A 152 -7.73 9.20 -7.11
C PRO A 152 -6.30 9.31 -6.57
N ASN A 153 -6.16 9.23 -5.25
CA ASN A 153 -4.90 9.11 -4.55
C ASN A 153 -5.10 8.25 -3.29
N ILE A 154 -4.05 7.56 -2.84
CA ILE A 154 -4.11 6.76 -1.62
C ILE A 154 -4.40 7.65 -0.41
N THR A 155 -5.27 7.19 0.48
CA THR A 155 -5.52 7.87 1.75
C THR A 155 -4.34 7.66 2.70
N SER A 156 -4.10 8.59 3.63
CA SER A 156 -2.97 8.49 4.56
C SER A 156 -3.09 7.39 5.63
N GLY A 157 -4.19 6.64 5.67
CA GLY A 157 -4.41 5.52 6.58
C GLY A 157 -4.70 4.21 5.83
N ASN A 158 -5.01 3.17 6.59
CA ASN A 158 -5.37 1.87 6.04
C ASN A 158 -6.66 1.96 5.20
N LEU A 159 -6.68 1.26 4.05
CA LEU A 159 -7.75 1.42 3.06
C LEU A 159 -9.06 0.72 3.42
N ASN A 160 -9.07 -0.18 4.41
CA ASN A 160 -10.26 -0.95 4.76
C ASN A 160 -11.48 -0.05 5.08
N CYS A 161 -11.34 0.88 6.02
CA CYS A 161 -12.46 1.76 6.40
C CYS A 161 -12.87 2.71 5.26
N PRO A 162 -11.95 3.39 4.55
CA PRO A 162 -12.30 4.17 3.36
C PRO A 162 -13.04 3.36 2.29
N THR A 163 -12.65 2.11 2.04
CA THR A 163 -13.30 1.26 1.03
C THR A 163 -14.71 0.86 1.46
N ILE A 164 -14.93 0.53 2.74
CA ILE A 164 -16.27 0.28 3.29
C ILE A 164 -17.14 1.54 3.12
N MET A 165 -16.62 2.71 3.47
CA MET A 165 -17.34 3.98 3.30
C MET A 165 -17.71 4.26 1.85
N VAL A 166 -16.80 3.99 0.90
CA VAL A 166 -17.11 4.08 -0.54
C VAL A 166 -18.25 3.15 -0.93
N ALA A 167 -18.28 1.93 -0.41
CA ALA A 167 -19.36 0.98 -0.70
C ALA A 167 -20.72 1.48 -0.16
N GLU A 168 -20.76 1.99 1.07
CA GLU A 168 -21.96 2.61 1.65
C GLU A 168 -22.43 3.79 0.80
N LYS A 169 -21.52 4.70 0.44
CA LYS A 169 -21.86 5.86 -0.39
C LYS A 169 -22.33 5.45 -1.78
N ALA A 170 -21.74 4.41 -2.36
CA ALA A 170 -22.15 3.88 -3.66
C ALA A 170 -23.58 3.32 -3.61
N ALA A 171 -23.95 2.64 -2.53
CA ALA A 171 -25.31 2.14 -2.33
C ALA A 171 -26.34 3.28 -2.35
N ASP A 172 -26.07 4.37 -1.62
CA ASP A 172 -26.92 5.58 -1.66
C ASP A 172 -27.06 6.13 -3.09
N LEU A 173 -25.94 6.30 -3.80
CA LEU A 173 -25.93 6.84 -5.16
C LEU A 173 -26.67 5.94 -6.17
N ILE A 174 -26.65 4.63 -5.95
CA ILE A 174 -27.39 3.66 -6.78
C ILE A 174 -28.89 3.75 -6.47
N LEU A 175 -29.27 3.83 -5.20
CA LEU A 175 -30.66 3.98 -4.78
C LEU A 175 -31.27 5.30 -5.30
N GLU A 176 -30.55 6.41 -5.18
CA GLU A 176 -30.91 7.71 -5.74
C GLU A 176 -31.16 7.62 -7.26
N ASP A 177 -30.24 7.01 -8.01
CA ASP A 177 -30.37 6.90 -9.47
C ASP A 177 -31.50 5.93 -9.88
N SER A 178 -31.83 4.95 -9.03
CA SER A 178 -32.92 3.99 -9.27
C SER A 178 -34.32 4.52 -8.94
N SER A 179 -34.42 5.55 -8.10
CA SER A 179 -35.68 6.15 -7.66
C SER A 179 -36.14 7.33 -8.54
N GLY A 180 -35.40 7.64 -9.61
CA GLY A 180 -35.88 8.47 -10.70
C GLY A 180 -37.05 7.81 -11.46
N PRO A 181 -37.93 8.58 -12.14
CA PRO A 181 -39.03 8.00 -12.89
C PRO A 181 -38.49 7.01 -13.92
N VAL A 182 -39.04 5.80 -13.91
CA VAL A 182 -38.83 4.81 -14.97
C VAL A 182 -39.28 5.48 -16.27
N ALA A 183 -38.32 5.81 -17.14
CA ALA A 183 -38.59 6.28 -18.49
C ALA A 183 -39.05 5.12 -19.38
#